data_AF-A0A6C0I9Z6-F1
#
_entry.id   AF-A0A6C0I9Z6-F1
#
_cell.length_a   1.000
_cell.length_b   1.000
_cell.length_c   1.000
_cell.angle_alpha   90.00
_cell.angle_beta   90.00
_cell.angle_gamma   90.00
#
_symmetry.space_group_name_H-M   'P 1'
#
loop_
_entity.id
_entity.type
_entity.pdbx_description
1 polymer ?
#
loop_
_entity_poly.entity_id
_entity_poly.type
_entity_poly.pdbx_seq_one_letter_code
_entity_poly.pdbx_strand_id
1 'polypeptide(L)'
;MNWYLILYIFLAIVIGTYPTMVLYQSGRGIAAIVYIVSVLLVLTFYGLRWIRYGPKHGGKGGAWPPVINTCPDYLTFFNRPDDSAPNGMTPTCIDFLGVSRNTGISKWRHDMPLDNPSSDDKYYFDLKTTSADLTLRNQELCARAVEKGLSWEGITNGESCYIPSLPVNQDGSSAETKQCTPGPTAGA
;
A
#
# COMPACT_ATOMS: atom_id res chain seq x y z
N MET A 1 -12.09 12.38 -33.06
CA MET A 1 -11.11 13.49 -32.96
C MET A 1 -10.91 13.83 -31.49
N ASN A 2 -9.67 13.88 -31.00
CA ASN A 2 -9.41 14.11 -29.57
C ASN A 2 -9.58 15.60 -29.23
N TRP A 3 -10.78 16.00 -28.84
CA TRP A 3 -11.11 17.41 -28.57
C TRP A 3 -10.22 18.03 -27.48
N TYR A 4 -9.82 17.23 -26.48
CA TYR A 4 -8.91 17.66 -25.41
C TYR A 4 -7.52 18.02 -25.93
N LEU A 5 -7.00 17.27 -26.90
CA LEU A 5 -5.72 17.60 -27.57
C LEU A 5 -5.83 18.94 -28.30
N ILE A 6 -6.93 19.16 -29.02
CA ILE A 6 -7.14 20.40 -29.80
C ILE A 6 -7.22 21.60 -28.87
N LEU A 7 -8.02 21.50 -27.80
CA LEU A 7 -8.14 22.55 -26.79
C LEU A 7 -6.81 22.82 -26.08
N TYR A 8 -6.03 21.77 -25.80
CA TYR A 8 -4.70 21.90 -25.20
C TYR A 8 -3.72 22.64 -26.12
N ILE A 9 -3.66 22.28 -27.40
CA ILE A 9 -2.79 22.96 -28.38
C ILE A 9 -3.18 24.43 -28.52
N PHE A 10 -4.48 24.73 -28.56
CA PHE A 10 -4.97 26.10 -28.63
C PHE A 10 -4.54 26.92 -27.40
N LEU A 11 -4.76 26.40 -26.20
CA LEU A 11 -4.33 27.06 -24.96
C LEU A 11 -2.81 27.24 -24.90
N ALA A 12 -2.05 26.23 -25.32
CA ALA A 12 -0.58 26.30 -25.37
C ALA A 12 -0.08 27.45 -26.26
N ILE A 13 -0.71 27.65 -27.42
CA ILE A 13 -0.37 28.75 -28.33
C ILE A 13 -0.70 30.10 -27.68
N VAL A 14 -1.90 30.24 -27.09
CA VAL A 14 -2.33 31.50 -26.45
C VAL A 14 -1.42 31.85 -25.27
N ILE A 15 -1.18 30.90 -24.37
CA ILE A 15 -0.34 31.08 -23.18
C ILE A 15 1.13 31.30 -23.56
N GLY A 16 1.63 30.65 -24.61
CA GLY A 16 3.00 30.85 -25.06
C GLY A 16 3.22 32.21 -25.74
N THR A 17 2.30 32.63 -26.61
CA THR A 17 2.52 33.80 -27.48
C THR A 17 2.10 35.12 -26.84
N TYR A 18 0.96 35.18 -26.14
CA TYR A 18 0.42 36.44 -25.63
C TYR A 18 1.33 37.12 -24.59
N PRO A 19 1.77 36.43 -23.53
CA PRO A 19 2.64 37.04 -22.52
C PRO A 19 4.03 37.37 -23.09
N THR A 20 4.53 36.54 -24.02
CA THR A 20 5.81 36.79 -24.72
C THR A 20 5.76 38.10 -25.52
N MET A 21 4.66 38.39 -26.22
CA MET A 21 4.48 39.66 -26.92
C MET A 21 4.45 40.85 -25.97
N VAL A 22 3.73 40.75 -24.85
CA VAL A 22 3.67 41.82 -23.83
C VAL A 22 5.06 42.10 -23.23
N LEU A 23 5.82 41.05 -22.91
CA LEU A 23 7.20 41.16 -22.42
C LEU A 23 8.14 41.79 -23.44
N TYR A 24 7.99 41.43 -24.71
CA TYR A 24 8.79 41.97 -25.80
C TYR A 24 8.50 43.46 -26.04
N GLN A 25 7.23 43.85 -26.11
CA GLN A 25 6.81 45.25 -26.28
C GLN A 25 7.21 46.14 -25.09
N SER A 26 7.35 45.56 -23.90
CA SER A 26 7.83 46.26 -22.70
C SER A 26 9.35 46.50 -22.69
N GLY A 27 10.06 46.21 -23.79
CA GLY A 27 11.52 46.35 -23.89
C GLY A 27 12.31 45.27 -23.15
N ARG A 28 11.65 44.24 -22.61
CA ARG A 28 12.27 43.18 -21.80
C ARG A 28 12.53 41.92 -22.63
N GLY A 29 13.30 42.06 -23.71
CA GLY A 29 13.56 40.97 -24.67
C GLY A 29 14.18 39.72 -24.04
N ILE A 30 15.13 39.89 -23.11
CA ILE A 30 15.75 38.76 -22.40
C ILE A 30 14.71 37.98 -21.58
N ALA A 31 13.81 38.69 -20.89
CA ALA A 31 12.75 38.05 -20.10
C ALA A 31 11.73 37.33 -20.99
N ALA A 32 11.44 37.85 -22.19
CA ALA A 32 10.58 37.19 -23.16
C ALA A 32 11.17 35.85 -23.65
N ILE A 33 12.48 35.80 -23.90
CA ILE A 33 13.19 34.58 -24.31
C ILE A 33 13.19 33.53 -23.19
N VAL A 34 13.50 33.94 -21.96
CA VAL A 34 13.47 33.03 -20.80
C VAL A 34 12.05 32.47 -20.61
N TYR A 35 11.04 33.34 -20.71
CA TYR A 35 9.64 32.96 -20.55
C TYR A 35 9.20 31.90 -21.57
N ILE A 36 9.45 32.12 -22.88
CA ILE A 36 8.99 31.18 -23.91
C ILE A 36 9.66 29.81 -23.77
N VAL A 37 10.95 29.77 -23.41
CA VAL A 37 11.66 28.51 -23.17
C VAL A 37 11.08 27.77 -21.96
N SER A 38 10.85 28.47 -20.84
CA SER A 38 10.26 27.86 -19.65
C SER A 38 8.83 27.34 -19.90
N VAL A 39 8.01 28.10 -20.60
CA VAL A 39 6.63 27.70 -20.92
C VAL A 39 6.61 26.49 -21.87
N LEU A 40 7.49 26.44 -22.87
CA LEU A 40 7.61 25.28 -23.74
C LEU A 40 7.98 24.00 -22.98
N LEU A 41 8.90 24.09 -22.02
CA LEU A 41 9.27 22.93 -21.18
C LEU A 41 8.10 22.45 -20.32
N VAL A 42 7.42 23.36 -19.65
CA VAL A 42 6.25 23.04 -18.81
C VAL A 42 5.13 22.42 -19.66
N LEU A 43 4.77 23.05 -20.78
CA LEU A 43 3.72 22.54 -21.66
C LEU A 43 4.11 21.22 -22.34
N THR A 44 5.39 20.95 -22.58
CA THR A 44 5.81 19.65 -23.10
C THR A 44 5.68 18.57 -22.03
N PHE A 45 6.17 18.83 -20.81
CA PHE A 45 6.10 17.89 -19.70
C PHE A 45 4.67 17.53 -19.33
N TYR A 46 3.82 18.54 -19.12
CA TYR A 46 2.42 18.34 -18.79
C TYR A 46 1.62 17.82 -20.00
N GLY A 47 1.93 18.25 -21.22
CA GLY A 47 1.29 17.71 -22.43
C GLY A 47 1.50 16.20 -22.55
N LEU A 48 2.73 15.73 -22.34
CA LEU A 48 3.03 14.29 -22.32
C LEU A 48 2.31 13.57 -21.17
N ARG A 49 2.36 14.13 -19.96
CA ARG A 49 1.74 13.58 -18.74
C ARG A 49 0.23 13.32 -18.87
N TRP A 50 -0.49 14.20 -19.56
CA TRP A 50 -1.96 14.18 -19.63
C TRP A 50 -2.51 13.60 -20.94
N ILE A 51 -1.80 13.75 -22.06
CA ILE A 51 -2.32 13.39 -23.39
C ILE A 51 -1.83 12.01 -23.85
N ARG A 52 -0.55 11.69 -23.61
CA ARG A 52 0.03 10.40 -24.04
C ARG A 52 -0.19 9.30 -23.00
N TYR A 53 -0.08 9.66 -21.72
CA TYR A 53 -0.31 8.78 -20.59
C TYR A 53 -1.70 9.00 -20.00
N GLY A 54 -2.75 8.84 -20.80
CA GLY A 54 -4.14 8.85 -20.31
C GLY A 54 -4.31 7.95 -19.07
N PRO A 55 -5.45 8.00 -18.35
CA PRO A 55 -5.63 7.33 -17.05
C PRO A 55 -5.33 5.82 -17.04
N LYS A 56 -5.19 5.21 -18.23
CA LYS A 56 -4.78 3.82 -18.44
C LYS A 56 -3.29 3.51 -18.16
N HIS A 57 -2.41 4.52 -18.01
CA HIS A 57 -1.00 4.31 -17.65
C HIS A 57 -0.70 4.46 -16.15
N GLY A 58 -1.71 4.77 -15.34
CA GLY A 58 -1.75 4.27 -13.96
C GLY A 58 -2.26 2.84 -14.04
N GLY A 59 -1.44 1.90 -14.50
CA GLY A 59 -1.85 0.51 -14.68
C GLY A 59 -2.51 0.04 -13.39
N LYS A 60 -3.82 -0.34 -13.46
CA LYS A 60 -4.69 -0.64 -12.31
C LYS A 60 -4.02 -0.23 -11.01
N GLY A 61 -3.97 1.08 -10.72
CA GLY A 61 -3.40 1.55 -9.47
C GLY A 61 -4.07 0.72 -8.39
N GLY A 62 -3.32 -0.18 -7.75
CA GLY A 62 -3.84 -0.97 -6.66
C GLY A 62 -4.53 0.01 -5.72
N ALA A 63 -5.73 -0.32 -5.27
CA ALA A 63 -6.54 0.56 -4.43
C ALA A 63 -5.62 1.25 -3.43
N TRP A 64 -5.51 2.58 -3.52
CA TRP A 64 -4.67 3.34 -2.60
C TRP A 64 -5.38 3.33 -1.23
N PRO A 65 -4.67 3.04 -0.12
CA PRO A 65 -3.22 2.85 -0.03
C PRO A 65 -2.76 1.51 -0.64
N PRO A 66 -1.63 1.46 -1.39
CA PRO A 66 -1.04 0.20 -1.80
C PRO A 66 -0.93 -0.64 -0.55
N VAL A 67 -1.20 -1.94 -0.65
CA VAL A 67 -1.16 -2.86 0.48
C VAL A 67 0.22 -2.75 1.14
N ILE A 68 0.33 -1.85 2.11
CA ILE A 68 1.53 -1.44 2.80
C ILE A 68 1.47 -2.25 4.07
N ASN A 69 2.50 -3.08 4.26
CA ASN A 69 2.78 -3.93 5.41
C ASN A 69 2.46 -5.41 5.18
N THR A 70 3.52 -6.13 4.76
CA THR A 70 3.62 -7.59 4.75
C THR A 70 3.47 -8.21 6.15
N CYS A 71 3.68 -7.41 7.20
CA CYS A 71 3.63 -7.80 8.61
C CYS A 71 2.54 -7.03 9.36
N PRO A 72 2.08 -7.55 10.51
CA PRO A 72 1.26 -6.78 11.45
C PRO A 72 1.91 -5.44 11.82
N ASP A 73 1.11 -4.49 12.28
CA ASP A 73 1.55 -3.13 12.55
C ASP A 73 2.73 -3.12 13.52
N TYR A 74 3.78 -2.37 13.18
CA TYR A 74 5.03 -2.25 13.93
C TYR A 74 5.93 -3.50 14.01
N LEU A 75 5.56 -4.61 13.37
CA LEU A 75 6.45 -5.75 13.22
C LEU A 75 7.32 -5.62 11.97
N THR A 76 8.54 -6.15 12.06
CA THR A 76 9.51 -6.14 10.97
C THR A 76 9.58 -7.50 10.32
N PHE A 77 9.59 -7.53 8.99
CA PHE A 77 9.76 -8.76 8.23
C PHE A 77 11.12 -9.40 8.49
N PHE A 78 11.12 -10.72 8.75
CA PHE A 78 12.31 -11.50 9.00
C PHE A 78 12.18 -12.88 8.33
N ASN A 79 13.18 -13.24 7.52
CA ASN A 79 13.29 -14.58 6.97
C ASN A 79 14.07 -15.44 7.94
N ARG A 80 13.36 -16.31 8.66
CA ARG A 80 13.98 -17.23 9.62
C ARG A 80 14.52 -18.44 8.86
N PRO A 81 15.77 -18.87 9.12
CA PRO A 81 16.27 -20.15 8.67
C PRO A 81 15.43 -21.27 9.29
N ASP A 82 14.84 -22.11 8.44
CA ASP A 82 13.98 -23.22 8.83
C ASP A 82 14.19 -24.36 7.83
N ASP A 83 14.77 -25.45 8.31
CA ASP A 83 15.06 -26.65 7.51
C ASP A 83 13.78 -27.32 6.99
N SER A 84 12.62 -26.96 7.55
CA SER A 84 11.30 -27.45 7.14
C SER A 84 10.72 -26.68 5.95
N ALA A 85 11.35 -25.56 5.56
CA ALA A 85 10.90 -24.72 4.47
C ALA A 85 11.51 -25.15 3.13
N PRO A 86 10.77 -25.02 2.01
CA PRO A 86 11.26 -25.46 0.69
C PRO A 86 12.54 -24.76 0.23
N ASN A 87 12.83 -23.57 0.77
CA ASN A 87 14.04 -22.79 0.47
C ASN A 87 14.98 -22.66 1.69
N GLY A 88 14.78 -23.47 2.74
CA GLY A 88 15.50 -23.34 4.01
C GLY A 88 15.18 -22.05 4.78
N MET A 89 14.18 -21.28 4.34
CA MET A 89 13.79 -19.98 4.90
C MET A 89 12.27 -19.89 5.00
N THR A 90 11.76 -19.52 6.18
CA THR A 90 10.34 -19.27 6.45
C THR A 90 10.10 -17.76 6.61
N PRO A 91 9.15 -17.16 5.87
CA PRO A 91 8.79 -15.76 6.02
C PRO A 91 8.04 -15.55 7.34
N THR A 92 8.61 -14.74 8.21
CA THR A 92 8.06 -14.42 9.53
C THR A 92 8.15 -12.91 9.79
N CYS A 93 7.56 -12.46 10.89
CA CYS A 93 7.73 -11.11 11.40
C CYS A 93 8.17 -11.13 12.85
N ILE A 94 9.03 -10.20 13.24
CA ILE A 94 9.56 -10.06 14.60
C ILE A 94 9.18 -8.70 15.18
N ASP A 95 8.99 -8.67 16.50
CA ASP A 95 8.57 -7.48 17.22
C ASP A 95 9.73 -6.87 18.01
N PHE A 96 10.28 -5.75 17.55
CA PHE A 96 11.34 -5.03 18.28
C PHE A 96 10.82 -4.10 19.38
N LEU A 97 9.54 -3.77 19.36
CA LEU A 97 8.96 -2.75 20.25
C LEU A 97 8.24 -3.38 21.45
N GLY A 98 7.68 -4.58 21.28
CA GLY A 98 6.83 -5.24 22.28
C GLY A 98 5.40 -4.75 22.23
N VAL A 99 4.80 -4.68 21.04
CA VAL A 99 3.43 -4.16 20.81
C VAL A 99 2.33 -5.19 21.02
N SER A 100 2.66 -6.48 21.16
CA SER A 100 1.69 -7.54 21.45
C SER A 100 0.99 -7.30 22.80
N ARG A 101 -0.33 -7.11 22.78
CA ARG A 101 -1.14 -6.84 23.99
C ARG A 101 -1.24 -8.04 24.94
N ASN A 102 -1.23 -9.25 24.38
CA ASN A 102 -1.49 -10.50 25.13
C ASN A 102 -0.22 -11.32 25.38
N THR A 103 0.97 -10.73 25.21
CA THR A 103 2.26 -11.47 25.22
C THR A 103 2.31 -12.62 24.20
N GLY A 104 1.45 -12.57 23.18
CA GLY A 104 1.37 -13.61 22.15
C GLY A 104 2.66 -13.71 21.33
N ILE A 105 3.39 -12.60 21.24
CA ILE A 105 4.76 -12.54 20.74
C ILE A 105 5.63 -11.81 21.75
N SER A 106 6.80 -12.38 22.02
CA SER A 106 7.82 -11.78 22.87
C SER A 106 8.63 -10.74 22.08
N LYS A 107 8.95 -9.63 22.74
CA LYS A 107 9.85 -8.62 22.20
C LYS A 107 11.21 -9.23 21.85
N TRP A 108 11.69 -8.95 20.64
CA TRP A 108 13.04 -9.26 20.21
C TRP A 108 14.04 -8.49 21.09
N ARG A 109 14.93 -9.22 21.73
CA ARG A 109 15.93 -8.64 22.62
C ARG A 109 17.17 -8.24 21.83
N HIS A 110 17.81 -7.15 22.23
CA HIS A 110 19.02 -6.66 21.56
C HIS A 110 20.21 -7.61 21.65
N ASP A 111 20.23 -8.52 22.62
CA ASP A 111 21.26 -9.55 22.77
C ASP A 111 21.04 -10.79 21.90
N MET A 112 19.92 -10.87 21.15
CA MET A 112 19.69 -11.95 20.20
C MET A 112 20.26 -11.60 18.82
N PRO A 113 21.27 -12.34 18.33
CA PRO A 113 21.85 -12.10 17.02
C PRO A 113 20.87 -12.45 15.91
N LEU A 114 20.80 -11.60 14.87
CA LEU A 114 19.99 -11.85 13.67
C LEU A 114 20.61 -12.93 12.77
N ASP A 115 21.94 -13.09 12.81
CA ASP A 115 22.68 -14.06 12.01
C ASP A 115 22.58 -15.50 12.53
N ASN A 116 22.25 -15.66 13.83
CA ASN A 116 21.98 -16.94 14.46
C ASN A 116 20.72 -16.82 15.34
N PRO A 117 19.55 -16.67 14.70
CA PRO A 117 18.32 -16.32 15.40
C PRO A 117 17.85 -17.48 16.29
N SER A 118 17.17 -17.15 17.39
CA SER A 118 16.61 -18.18 18.29
C SER A 118 15.61 -19.07 17.55
N SER A 119 15.62 -20.37 17.82
CA SER A 119 14.63 -21.31 17.29
C SER A 119 13.26 -21.21 17.99
N ASP A 120 13.12 -20.36 19.01
CA ASP A 120 11.91 -20.24 19.80
C ASP A 120 10.80 -19.50 19.03
N ASP A 121 9.69 -20.19 18.76
CA ASP A 121 8.54 -19.64 18.01
C ASP A 121 7.87 -18.43 18.68
N LYS A 122 8.11 -18.21 19.98
CA LYS A 122 7.51 -17.10 20.74
C LYS A 122 7.93 -15.71 20.25
N TYR A 123 9.02 -15.59 19.49
CA TYR A 123 9.50 -14.30 18.97
C TYR A 123 8.99 -14.00 17.55
N TYR A 124 8.32 -14.96 16.91
CA TYR A 124 7.96 -14.89 15.52
C TYR A 124 6.45 -14.88 15.32
N PHE A 125 6.02 -14.09 14.34
CA PHE A 125 4.72 -14.20 13.72
C PHE A 125 4.87 -14.89 12.36
N ASP A 126 4.28 -16.06 12.18
CA ASP A 126 4.36 -16.75 10.91
C ASP A 126 3.45 -16.11 9.86
N LEU A 127 3.98 -15.91 8.66
CA LEU A 127 3.22 -15.43 7.50
C LEU A 127 2.71 -16.56 6.60
N LYS A 128 3.03 -17.81 6.95
CA LYS A 128 2.61 -18.98 6.19
C LYS A 128 1.09 -19.15 6.28
N THR A 129 0.47 -19.34 5.12
CA THR A 129 -0.96 -19.61 4.97
C THR A 129 -1.16 -20.82 4.07
N THR A 130 -2.25 -21.54 4.29
CA THR A 130 -2.61 -22.73 3.49
C THR A 130 -3.35 -22.35 2.22
N SER A 131 -4.07 -21.23 2.24
CA SER A 131 -4.88 -20.79 1.11
C SER A 131 -4.10 -19.89 0.14
N ALA A 132 -4.33 -20.11 -1.16
CA ALA A 132 -3.91 -19.21 -2.24
C ALA A 132 -4.92 -18.07 -2.49
N ASP A 133 -6.16 -18.20 -1.99
CA ASP A 133 -7.18 -17.15 -2.06
C ASP A 133 -6.84 -16.04 -1.06
N LEU A 134 -6.80 -14.79 -1.56
CA LEU A 134 -6.51 -13.60 -0.75
C LEU A 134 -7.47 -13.43 0.43
N THR A 135 -8.74 -13.77 0.26
CA THR A 135 -9.76 -13.58 1.31
C THR A 135 -9.56 -14.56 2.45
N LEU A 136 -9.40 -15.84 2.12
CA LEU A 136 -9.15 -16.90 3.10
C LEU A 136 -7.79 -16.73 3.77
N ARG A 137 -6.77 -16.35 2.99
CA ARG A 137 -5.45 -15.99 3.50
C ARG A 137 -5.53 -14.87 4.56
N ASN A 138 -6.26 -13.79 4.26
CA ASN A 138 -6.42 -12.68 5.21
C ASN A 138 -7.22 -13.09 6.45
N GLN A 139 -8.18 -14.00 6.33
CA GLN A 139 -8.90 -14.55 7.48
C GLN A 139 -7.99 -15.40 8.38
N GLU A 140 -7.16 -16.28 7.81
CA GLU A 140 -6.16 -17.06 8.55
C GLU A 140 -5.18 -16.13 9.29
N LEU A 141 -4.66 -15.12 8.61
CA LEU A 141 -3.73 -14.14 9.19
C LEU A 141 -4.40 -13.27 10.25
N CYS A 142 -5.66 -12.89 10.04
CA CYS A 142 -6.41 -12.14 11.04
C CYS A 142 -6.58 -12.94 12.33
N ALA A 143 -7.07 -14.19 12.24
CA ALA A 143 -7.30 -15.01 13.43
C ALA A 143 -6.03 -15.14 14.26
N ARG A 144 -4.90 -15.38 13.58
CA ARG A 144 -3.57 -15.42 14.21
C ARG A 144 -3.17 -14.09 14.83
N ALA A 145 -3.37 -12.97 14.12
CA ALA A 145 -3.03 -11.65 14.64
C ALA A 145 -3.87 -11.26 15.88
N VAL A 146 -5.16 -11.58 15.88
CA VAL A 146 -6.06 -11.34 17.03
C VAL A 146 -5.65 -12.21 18.23
N GLU A 147 -5.37 -13.50 18.02
CA GLU A 147 -4.85 -14.38 19.07
C GLU A 147 -3.56 -13.82 19.70
N LYS A 148 -2.69 -13.28 18.85
CA LYS A 148 -1.41 -12.67 19.27
C LYS A 148 -1.55 -11.23 19.79
N GLY A 149 -2.75 -10.66 19.80
CA GLY A 149 -3.02 -9.30 20.28
C GLY A 149 -2.33 -8.22 19.46
N LEU A 150 -2.27 -8.40 18.13
CA LEU A 150 -1.64 -7.50 17.16
C LEU A 150 -2.70 -6.86 16.26
N SER A 151 -2.51 -5.60 15.90
CA SER A 151 -3.25 -4.95 14.82
C SER A 151 -2.52 -5.13 13.50
N TRP A 152 -3.26 -5.07 12.39
CA TRP A 152 -2.73 -5.12 11.05
C TRP A 152 -3.63 -4.33 10.11
N GLU A 153 -3.13 -3.21 9.59
CA GLU A 153 -3.84 -2.39 8.61
C GLU A 153 -4.42 -3.25 7.46
N GLY A 154 -5.73 -3.14 7.25
CA GLY A 154 -6.45 -3.88 6.20
C GLY A 154 -6.77 -5.36 6.51
N ILE A 155 -6.34 -5.89 7.65
CA ILE A 155 -6.61 -7.29 8.07
C ILE A 155 -7.30 -7.36 9.44
N THR A 156 -6.85 -6.62 10.46
CA THR A 156 -7.46 -6.62 11.80
C THR A 156 -7.15 -5.34 12.58
N ASN A 157 -8.08 -4.90 13.44
CA ASN A 157 -7.80 -3.84 14.42
C ASN A 157 -7.22 -4.38 15.74
N GLY A 158 -6.91 -5.68 15.82
CA GLY A 158 -6.46 -6.36 17.03
C GLY A 158 -7.59 -6.93 17.90
N GLU A 159 -8.85 -6.68 17.54
CA GLU A 159 -10.03 -7.22 18.22
C GLU A 159 -10.94 -7.99 17.25
N SER A 160 -11.00 -7.56 15.99
CA SER A 160 -11.87 -8.10 14.96
C SER A 160 -11.23 -8.02 13.58
N CYS A 161 -11.57 -8.99 12.72
CA CYS A 161 -11.09 -9.02 11.35
C CYS A 161 -11.75 -7.96 10.49
N TYR A 162 -10.94 -7.31 9.66
CA TYR A 162 -11.44 -6.50 8.57
C TYR A 162 -12.02 -7.40 7.49
N ILE A 163 -13.33 -7.33 7.28
CA ILE A 163 -13.98 -7.92 6.13
C ILE A 163 -14.04 -6.78 5.10
N PRO A 164 -13.25 -6.82 4.00
CA PRO A 164 -13.45 -5.86 2.94
C PRO A 164 -14.89 -6.03 2.46
N SER A 165 -15.73 -5.03 2.69
CA SER A 165 -17.02 -4.97 2.04
C SER A 165 -16.72 -5.03 0.55
N LEU A 166 -17.14 -6.13 -0.10
CA LEU A 166 -17.29 -6.16 -1.55
C LEU A 166 -17.96 -4.84 -1.97
N PRO A 167 -17.62 -4.26 -3.14
CA PRO A 167 -18.30 -3.07 -3.61
C PRO A 167 -19.80 -3.31 -3.50
N VAL A 168 -20.43 -2.59 -2.57
CA VAL A 168 -21.86 -2.62 -2.36
C VAL A 168 -22.44 -2.07 -3.65
N ASN A 169 -22.87 -2.96 -4.54
CA ASN A 169 -23.99 -2.61 -5.39
C ASN A 169 -25.10 -2.27 -4.42
N GLN A 170 -25.44 -0.98 -4.37
CA GLN A 170 -26.56 -0.45 -3.62
C GLN A 170 -27.84 -1.05 -4.19
N ASP A 171 -28.19 -2.25 -3.74
CA ASP A 171 -29.57 -2.70 -3.74
C ASP A 171 -29.88 -3.11 -2.31
N GLY A 172 -30.79 -2.35 -1.72
CA GLY A 172 -31.15 -2.45 -0.32
C GLY A 172 -31.67 -3.82 0.04
N SER A 173 -30.87 -4.58 0.77
CA SER A 173 -31.37 -5.65 1.63
C SER A 173 -30.44 -5.74 2.84
N SER A 174 -31.05 -5.61 4.01
CA SER A 174 -30.46 -5.54 5.34
C SER A 174 -29.30 -6.51 5.53
N ALA A 175 -28.14 -5.96 5.87
CA ALA A 175 -26.93 -6.71 6.18
C ALA A 175 -27.14 -7.58 7.43
N GLU A 176 -27.17 -8.90 7.24
CA GLU A 176 -27.07 -9.86 8.34
C GLU A 176 -25.61 -9.88 8.82
N THR A 177 -25.38 -9.34 10.01
CA THR A 177 -24.08 -9.34 10.67
C THR A 177 -23.70 -10.76 11.08
N LYS A 178 -22.89 -11.45 10.27
CA LYS A 178 -22.18 -12.66 10.74
C LYS A 178 -20.97 -12.23 11.57
N GLN A 179 -21.19 -12.07 12.87
CA GLN A 179 -20.14 -12.08 13.89
C GLN A 179 -19.39 -13.42 13.81
N CYS A 180 -18.07 -13.37 13.71
CA CYS A 180 -17.23 -14.55 13.89
C CYS A 180 -17.30 -14.96 15.37
N THR A 181 -18.04 -16.04 15.67
CA THR A 181 -17.99 -16.69 16.98
C THR A 181 -16.65 -17.43 17.13
N PRO A 182 -15.96 -17.31 18.27
CA PRO A 182 -14.76 -18.10 18.54
C PRO A 182 -15.10 -19.59 18.50
N GLY A 183 -14.33 -20.36 17.73
CA GLY A 183 -14.43 -21.82 17.67
C GLY A 183 -14.15 -22.45 19.03
N PRO A 184 -14.70 -23.64 19.31
CA PRO A 184 -14.63 -24.24 20.63
C PRO A 184 -13.18 -24.56 21.01
N THR A 185 -12.78 -24.07 22.18
CA THR A 185 -11.62 -24.55 22.92
C THR A 185 -11.68 -26.07 23.03
N ALA A 186 -10.75 -26.76 22.39
CA ALA A 186 -10.50 -28.17 22.65
C ALA A 186 -10.00 -28.30 24.09
N GLY A 187 -10.87 -28.81 24.96
CA GLY A 187 -10.55 -29.15 26.33
C GLY A 187 -9.68 -30.42 26.43
N ALA A 188 -9.03 -30.49 27.59
CA ALA A 188 -8.24 -31.57 28.18
C ALA A 188 -8.63 -33.01 27.83
#